data_AF-U5NIU1-F1
#
_entry.id   AF-U5NIU1-F1
#
_cell.length_a   1.000
_cell.length_b   1.000
_cell.length_c   1.000
_cell.angle_alpha   90.00
_cell.angle_beta   90.00
_cell.angle_gamma   90.00
#
_symmetry.space_group_name_H-M   'P 1'
#
loop_
_entity.id
_entity.type
_entity.pdbx_description
1 polymer ?
#
loop_
_entity_poly.entity_id
_entity_poly.type
_entity_poly.pdbx_seq_one_letter_code
_entity_poly.pdbx_strand_id
1 'polypeptide(L)'
;MERNTAEDIFAACERALANLMEAEIAIAQISDPVERAELMKALLSSLAEITAGVRASALRQYPDIHPPEPHGAPDTTIVEEDVAIVSQLTTIDITAIDKALLAECASSWQKVARVVGDALHSSSPNLKKVPVGYYAQRIIALVELGKLESQGNLHYIRSSEVRLPNDSKSAA
;
A
#
# COMPACT_ATOMS: atom_id res chain seq x y z
N MET A 1 19.93 10.89 18.96
CA MET A 1 20.59 10.41 17.73
C MET A 1 20.72 11.60 16.79
N GLU A 2 21.85 11.74 16.09
CA GLU A 2 21.98 12.80 15.07
C GLU A 2 20.96 12.57 13.94
N ARG A 3 20.45 13.65 13.33
CA ARG A 3 19.39 13.58 12.32
C ARG A 3 19.78 12.68 11.15
N ASN A 4 20.98 12.85 10.59
CA ASN A 4 21.48 12.02 9.49
C ASN A 4 21.48 10.53 9.85
N THR A 5 21.89 10.18 11.08
CA THR A 5 21.85 8.80 11.56
C THR A 5 20.42 8.27 11.66
N ALA A 6 19.45 9.10 12.10
CA ALA A 6 18.05 8.71 12.17
C ALA A 6 17.46 8.48 10.76
N GLU A 7 17.82 9.33 9.80
CA GLU A 7 17.44 9.19 8.38
C GLU A 7 18.04 7.92 7.77
N ASP A 8 19.33 7.63 8.02
CA ASP A 8 19.99 6.41 7.56
C ASP A 8 19.34 5.13 8.12
N ILE A 9 19.04 5.13 9.43
CA ILE A 9 18.33 4.02 10.09
C ILE A 9 16.94 3.86 9.49
N PHE A 10 16.22 4.95 9.29
CA PHE A 10 14.89 4.91 8.70
C PHE A 10 14.94 4.31 7.29
N ALA A 11 15.83 4.81 6.43
CA ALA A 11 16.02 4.31 5.08
C ALA A 11 16.42 2.82 5.05
N ALA A 12 17.28 2.39 5.98
CA ALA A 12 17.65 0.98 6.11
C ALA A 12 16.46 0.11 6.54
N CYS A 13 15.61 0.59 7.45
CA CYS A 13 14.38 -0.10 7.84
C CYS A 13 13.44 -0.25 6.64
N GLU A 14 13.21 0.81 5.84
CA GLU A 14 12.35 0.73 4.66
C GLU A 14 12.85 -0.31 3.64
N ARG A 15 14.17 -0.36 3.38
CA ARG A 15 14.77 -1.39 2.53
C ARG A 15 14.58 -2.80 3.09
N ALA A 16 14.77 -2.98 4.40
CA ALA A 16 14.56 -4.28 5.04
C ALA A 16 13.10 -4.73 4.95
N LEU A 17 12.15 -3.82 5.18
CA LEU A 17 10.71 -4.10 5.06
C LEU A 17 10.33 -4.49 3.62
N ALA A 18 10.90 -3.82 2.61
CA ALA A 18 10.68 -4.17 1.21
C ALA A 18 11.15 -5.60 0.90
N ASN A 19 12.36 -5.99 1.33
CA ASN A 19 12.89 -7.34 1.13
C ASN A 19 12.09 -8.41 1.89
N LEU A 20 11.63 -8.12 3.10
CA LEU A 20 10.82 -9.05 3.88
C LEU A 20 9.46 -9.33 3.23
N MET A 21 8.92 -8.38 2.48
CA MET A 21 7.69 -8.58 1.74
C MET A 21 7.88 -9.47 0.51
N GLU A 22 9.04 -9.48 -0.13
CA GLU A 22 9.36 -10.49 -1.15
C GLU A 22 9.36 -11.90 -0.55
N ALA A 23 9.88 -12.04 0.68
CA ALA A 23 9.81 -13.29 1.42
C ALA A 23 8.36 -13.69 1.75
N GLU A 24 7.47 -12.73 2.04
CA GLU A 24 6.04 -12.98 2.25
C GLU A 24 5.41 -13.67 1.05
N ILE A 25 5.69 -13.15 -0.16
CA ILE A 25 5.17 -13.70 -1.42
C ILE A 25 5.66 -15.14 -1.61
N ALA A 26 6.95 -15.40 -1.36
CA ALA A 26 7.51 -16.74 -1.47
C ALA A 26 6.90 -17.71 -0.45
N ILE A 27 6.74 -17.28 0.81
CA ILE A 27 6.12 -18.10 1.86
C ILE A 27 4.66 -18.40 1.52
N ALA A 28 3.92 -17.45 0.96
CA ALA A 28 2.53 -17.65 0.57
C ALA A 28 2.32 -18.78 -0.46
N GLN A 29 3.35 -19.11 -1.25
CA GLN A 29 3.32 -20.20 -2.24
C GLN A 29 3.62 -21.59 -1.66
N ILE A 30 4.00 -21.70 -0.38
CA ILE A 30 4.33 -22.99 0.24
C ILE A 30 3.06 -23.84 0.40
N SER A 31 3.11 -25.06 -0.13
CA SER A 31 1.99 -26.01 -0.11
C SER A 31 1.67 -26.55 1.28
N ASP A 32 2.69 -26.81 2.10
CA ASP A 32 2.51 -27.30 3.47
C ASP A 32 1.93 -26.18 4.35
N PRO A 33 0.70 -26.33 4.89
CA PRO A 33 0.05 -25.30 5.66
C PRO A 33 0.70 -25.04 7.03
N VAL A 34 1.37 -26.05 7.62
CA VAL A 34 2.05 -25.92 8.92
C VAL A 34 3.34 -25.15 8.72
N GLU A 35 4.18 -25.58 7.78
CA GLU A 35 5.43 -24.89 7.44
C GLU A 35 5.18 -23.44 7.02
N ARG A 36 4.18 -23.22 6.15
CA ARG A 36 3.76 -21.87 5.74
C ARG A 36 3.38 -21.00 6.93
N ALA A 37 2.60 -21.53 7.87
CA ALA A 37 2.15 -20.77 9.04
C ALA A 37 3.32 -20.43 9.98
N GLU A 38 4.26 -21.36 10.18
CA GLU A 38 5.45 -21.12 11.01
C GLU A 38 6.36 -20.04 10.40
N LEU A 39 6.64 -20.13 9.10
CA LEU A 39 7.45 -19.14 8.40
C LEU A 39 6.76 -17.77 8.37
N MET A 40 5.44 -17.73 8.14
CA MET A 40 4.68 -16.48 8.16
C MET A 40 4.72 -15.84 9.56
N LYS A 41 4.61 -16.63 10.62
CA LYS A 41 4.74 -16.14 12.00
C LYS A 41 6.13 -15.55 12.28
N ALA A 42 7.19 -16.22 11.82
CA ALA A 42 8.56 -15.73 11.98
C ALA A 42 8.78 -14.41 11.20
N LEU A 43 8.23 -14.32 10.00
CA LEU A 43 8.26 -13.12 9.17
C LEU A 43 7.54 -11.94 9.86
N LEU A 44 6.31 -12.16 10.32
CA LEU A 44 5.52 -11.15 11.03
C LEU A 44 6.22 -10.66 12.31
N SER A 45 6.92 -11.55 13.02
CA SER A 45 7.69 -11.17 14.21
C SER A 45 8.85 -10.24 13.85
N SER A 46 9.58 -10.55 12.77
CA SER A 46 10.68 -9.70 12.26
C SER A 46 10.17 -8.33 11.81
N LEU A 47 9.04 -8.30 11.10
CA LEU A 47 8.38 -7.05 10.69
C LEU A 47 8.00 -6.19 11.91
N ALA A 48 7.46 -6.82 12.96
CA ALA A 48 7.09 -6.12 14.19
C ALA A 48 8.30 -5.49 14.90
N GLU A 49 9.43 -6.20 14.99
CA GLU A 49 10.65 -5.68 15.61
C GLU A 49 11.24 -4.48 14.84
N ILE A 50 11.27 -4.56 13.51
CA ILE A 50 11.78 -3.47 12.67
C ILE A 50 10.87 -2.25 12.78
N THR A 51 9.55 -2.43 12.71
CA THR A 51 8.58 -1.33 12.72
C THR A 51 8.45 -0.68 14.10
N ALA A 52 8.20 -1.46 15.15
CA ALA A 52 7.93 -0.96 16.50
C ALA A 52 9.20 -0.68 17.31
N GLY A 53 10.31 -1.34 16.99
CA GLY A 53 11.60 -1.15 17.65
C GLY A 53 12.43 -0.07 16.95
N VAL A 54 13.08 -0.47 15.87
CA VAL A 54 14.16 0.33 15.23
C VAL A 54 13.59 1.58 14.55
N ARG A 55 12.59 1.42 13.68
CA ARG A 55 11.99 2.51 12.91
C ARG A 55 11.26 3.52 13.79
N ALA A 56 10.45 3.05 14.75
CA ALA A 56 9.73 3.93 15.66
C ALA A 56 10.66 4.81 16.51
N SER A 57 11.87 4.35 16.82
CA SER A 57 12.86 5.15 17.55
C SER A 57 13.32 6.38 16.76
N ALA A 58 13.54 6.23 15.46
CA ALA A 58 13.89 7.34 14.56
C ALA A 58 12.73 8.34 14.43
N LEU A 59 11.51 7.85 14.17
CA LEU A 59 10.32 8.70 14.01
C LEU A 59 9.93 9.46 15.28
N ARG A 60 10.12 8.87 16.47
CA ARG A 60 9.83 9.58 17.73
C ARG A 60 10.76 10.78 17.95
N GLN A 61 12.00 10.71 17.48
CA GLN A 61 12.96 11.80 17.60
C GLN A 61 12.79 12.84 16.50
N TYR A 62 12.45 12.40 15.29
CA TYR A 62 12.25 13.27 14.13
C TYR A 62 10.98 12.85 13.36
N PRO A 63 9.81 13.36 13.76
CA PRO A 63 8.52 12.98 13.16
C PRO A 63 8.37 13.42 11.69
N ASP A 64 9.21 14.34 11.24
CA ASP A 64 9.28 14.88 9.88
C ASP A 64 10.20 14.06 8.96
N ILE A 65 10.82 12.97 9.44
CA ILE A 65 11.53 12.05 8.55
C ILE A 65 10.52 11.32 7.68
N HIS A 66 10.61 11.57 6.38
CA HIS A 66 9.90 10.84 5.36
C HIS A 66 10.77 9.70 4.82
N PRO A 67 10.17 8.62 4.31
CA PRO A 67 10.94 7.63 3.56
C PRO A 67 11.74 8.30 2.45
N PRO A 68 12.97 7.82 2.17
CA PRO A 68 13.60 8.14 0.90
C PRO A 68 12.65 7.77 -0.23
N GLU A 69 12.68 8.53 -1.34
CA GLU A 69 11.83 8.20 -2.48
C GLU A 69 11.98 6.72 -2.84
N PRO A 70 10.87 5.99 -3.01
CA PRO A 70 10.94 4.56 -3.22
C PRO A 70 11.76 4.23 -4.46
N HIS A 71 12.63 3.22 -4.34
CA HIS A 71 13.43 2.76 -5.47
C HIS A 71 12.59 1.83 -6.36
N GLY A 72 12.64 2.05 -7.68
CA GLY A 72 11.94 1.22 -8.67
C GLY A 72 10.84 1.96 -9.42
N ALA A 73 10.21 1.26 -10.37
CA ALA A 73 9.07 1.80 -11.10
C ALA A 73 7.88 2.03 -10.14
N PRO A 74 7.09 3.10 -10.34
CA PRO A 74 5.84 3.31 -9.62
C PRO A 74 4.93 2.08 -9.64
N ASP A 75 4.28 1.79 -8.51
CA ASP A 75 3.21 0.78 -8.42
C ASP A 75 2.05 1.12 -9.38
N THR A 76 1.90 2.39 -9.77
CA THR A 76 0.89 2.86 -10.75
C THR A 76 1.24 2.51 -12.20
N THR A 77 2.41 1.94 -12.46
CA THR A 77 2.84 1.57 -13.82
C THR A 77 2.04 0.36 -14.30
N ILE A 78 1.44 0.46 -15.48
CA ILE A 78 0.86 -0.70 -16.18
C ILE A 78 1.91 -1.23 -17.16
N VAL A 79 2.31 -2.49 -16.99
CA VAL A 79 3.22 -3.14 -17.93
C VAL A 79 2.50 -3.42 -19.25
N GLU A 80 3.26 -3.51 -20.35
CA GLU A 80 2.71 -3.64 -21.71
C GLU A 80 1.73 -4.82 -21.85
N GLU A 81 2.04 -5.93 -21.18
CA GLU A 81 1.22 -7.16 -21.17
C GLU A 81 -0.19 -6.94 -20.58
N ASP A 82 -0.35 -5.96 -19.68
CA ASP A 82 -1.61 -5.68 -18.99
C ASP A 82 -2.44 -4.56 -19.63
N VAL A 83 -1.89 -3.83 -20.59
CA VAL A 83 -2.59 -2.70 -21.26
C VAL A 83 -3.87 -3.17 -21.95
N ALA A 84 -3.83 -4.36 -22.57
CA ALA A 84 -4.99 -4.96 -23.22
C ALA A 84 -6.12 -5.28 -22.22
N ILE A 85 -5.80 -5.64 -20.98
CA ILE A 85 -6.78 -5.91 -19.92
C ILE A 85 -7.44 -4.60 -19.50
N VAL A 86 -6.63 -3.57 -19.21
CA VAL A 86 -7.11 -2.27 -18.75
C VAL A 86 -7.98 -1.58 -19.79
N SER A 87 -7.59 -1.63 -21.07
CA SER A 87 -8.34 -1.01 -22.18
C SER A 87 -9.72 -1.62 -22.44
N GLN A 88 -9.98 -2.84 -21.95
CA GLN A 88 -11.28 -3.50 -22.07
C GLN A 88 -12.25 -3.12 -20.94
N LEU A 89 -11.79 -2.39 -19.91
CA LEU A 89 -12.63 -2.02 -18.79
C LEU A 89 -13.73 -1.05 -19.21
N THR A 90 -14.96 -1.39 -18.87
CA THR A 90 -16.11 -0.53 -19.08
C THR A 90 -16.24 0.47 -17.93
N THR A 91 -17.06 1.51 -18.12
CA THR A 91 -17.41 2.43 -17.03
C THR A 91 -18.02 1.71 -15.82
N ILE A 92 -18.73 0.60 -16.05
CA ILE A 92 -19.31 -0.23 -14.98
C ILE A 92 -18.19 -0.90 -14.18
N ASP A 93 -17.18 -1.44 -14.86
CA ASP A 93 -16.03 -2.07 -14.21
C ASP A 93 -15.23 -1.06 -13.38
N ILE A 94 -14.96 0.12 -13.94
CA ILE A 94 -14.25 1.20 -13.26
C ILE A 94 -15.02 1.64 -12.01
N THR A 95 -16.33 1.82 -12.13
CA THR A 95 -17.19 2.20 -10.99
C THR A 95 -17.20 1.12 -9.91
N ALA A 96 -17.18 -0.16 -10.32
CA ALA A 96 -17.12 -1.28 -9.38
C ALA A 96 -15.78 -1.32 -8.62
N ILE A 97 -14.66 -1.05 -9.31
CA ILE A 97 -13.33 -0.93 -8.70
C ILE A 97 -13.31 0.24 -7.70
N ASP A 98 -13.76 1.43 -8.12
CA ASP A 98 -13.80 2.61 -7.25
C ASP A 98 -14.64 2.36 -6.00
N LYS A 99 -15.79 1.68 -6.16
CA LYS A 99 -16.65 1.30 -5.03
C LYS A 99 -15.96 0.32 -4.09
N ALA A 100 -15.25 -0.67 -4.63
CA ALA A 100 -14.49 -1.63 -3.82
C ALA A 100 -13.38 -0.89 -3.03
N LEU A 101 -12.63 0.01 -3.65
CA LEU A 101 -11.60 0.80 -2.98
C LEU A 101 -12.16 1.68 -1.86
N LEU A 102 -13.26 2.39 -2.12
CA LEU A 102 -13.91 3.24 -1.13
C LEU A 102 -14.48 2.43 0.05
N ALA A 103 -14.95 1.20 -0.20
CA ALA A 103 -15.48 0.33 0.86
C ALA A 103 -14.40 -0.13 1.86
N GLU A 104 -13.14 -0.22 1.44
CA GLU A 104 -12.01 -0.60 2.30
C GLU A 104 -11.37 0.61 3.03
N CYS A 105 -11.82 1.83 2.71
CA CYS A 105 -11.33 3.07 3.31
C CYS A 105 -12.06 3.42 4.62
N ALA A 106 -11.35 4.08 5.53
CA ALA A 106 -11.84 4.56 6.83
C ALA A 106 -11.48 6.02 7.05
N SER A 107 -12.04 6.64 8.10
CA SER A 107 -11.67 8.00 8.52
C SER A 107 -10.27 8.10 9.14
N SER A 108 -9.69 6.96 9.55
CA SER A 108 -8.28 6.86 9.95
C SER A 108 -7.38 6.60 8.74
N TRP A 109 -6.14 7.10 8.77
CA TRP A 109 -5.13 6.80 7.75
C TRP A 109 -4.91 5.29 7.61
N GLN A 110 -5.02 4.79 6.37
CA GLN A 110 -4.75 3.41 6.00
C GLN A 110 -3.72 3.35 4.87
N LYS A 111 -2.84 2.35 4.91
CA LYS A 111 -1.89 2.07 3.84
C LYS A 111 -2.62 1.79 2.53
N VAL A 112 -2.22 2.47 1.45
CA VAL A 112 -2.83 2.26 0.13
C VAL A 112 -2.64 0.81 -0.33
N ALA A 113 -1.49 0.19 -0.04
CA ALA A 113 -1.23 -1.23 -0.33
C ALA A 113 -2.27 -2.16 0.28
N ARG A 114 -2.71 -1.88 1.52
CA ARG A 114 -3.75 -2.64 2.20
C ARG A 114 -5.10 -2.44 1.52
N VAL A 115 -5.49 -1.19 1.31
CA VAL A 115 -6.77 -0.83 0.64
C VAL A 115 -6.87 -1.49 -0.73
N VAL A 116 -5.81 -1.42 -1.54
CA VAL A 116 -5.76 -2.03 -2.88
C VAL A 116 -5.81 -3.56 -2.78
N GLY A 117 -5.05 -4.17 -1.87
CA GLY A 117 -5.06 -5.63 -1.67
C GLY A 117 -6.43 -6.16 -1.24
N ASP A 118 -7.06 -5.49 -0.27
CA ASP A 118 -8.38 -5.85 0.25
C ASP A 118 -9.47 -5.67 -0.83
N ALA A 119 -9.43 -4.56 -1.59
CA ALA A 119 -10.36 -4.30 -2.69
C ALA A 119 -10.20 -5.30 -3.85
N LEU A 120 -8.96 -5.68 -4.19
CA LEU A 120 -8.70 -6.72 -5.17
C LEU A 120 -9.23 -8.07 -4.68
N HIS A 121 -9.05 -8.39 -3.39
CA HIS A 121 -9.52 -9.65 -2.81
C HIS A 121 -11.06 -9.75 -2.79
N SER A 122 -11.75 -8.65 -2.50
CA SER A 122 -13.22 -8.59 -2.44
C SER A 122 -13.89 -8.43 -3.81
N SER A 123 -13.13 -8.08 -4.85
CA SER A 123 -13.62 -7.89 -6.22
C SER A 123 -14.10 -9.17 -6.91
N SER A 124 -14.90 -9.03 -7.97
CA SER A 124 -15.37 -10.17 -8.76
C SER A 124 -14.20 -10.88 -9.49
N PRO A 125 -14.33 -12.17 -9.86
CA PRO A 125 -13.25 -12.90 -10.52
C PRO A 125 -12.70 -12.25 -11.80
N ASN A 126 -13.53 -11.48 -12.52
CA ASN A 126 -13.09 -10.74 -13.70
C ASN A 126 -12.24 -9.54 -13.33
N LEU A 127 -12.63 -8.79 -12.29
CA LEU A 127 -11.89 -7.62 -11.81
C LEU A 127 -10.62 -8.01 -11.05
N LYS A 128 -10.50 -9.24 -10.56
CA LYS A 128 -9.25 -9.78 -10.00
C LYS A 128 -8.12 -9.93 -11.03
N LYS A 129 -8.44 -9.96 -12.33
CA LYS A 129 -7.46 -10.00 -13.42
C LYS A 129 -6.90 -8.62 -13.76
N VAL A 130 -7.52 -7.55 -13.24
CA VAL A 130 -7.06 -6.19 -13.47
C VAL A 130 -5.79 -5.97 -12.66
N PRO A 131 -4.72 -5.42 -13.27
CA PRO A 131 -3.44 -5.26 -12.60
C PRO A 131 -3.57 -4.33 -11.39
N VAL A 132 -2.79 -4.63 -10.34
CA VAL A 132 -2.69 -3.82 -9.12
C VAL A 132 -2.40 -2.35 -9.45
N GLY A 133 -1.58 -2.08 -10.46
CA GLY A 133 -1.27 -0.71 -10.85
C GLY A 133 -2.48 0.10 -11.33
N TYR A 134 -3.51 -0.55 -11.87
CA TYR A 134 -4.74 0.15 -12.24
C TYR A 134 -5.55 0.53 -10.98
N TYR A 135 -5.64 -0.35 -9.98
CA TYR A 135 -6.24 -0.01 -8.69
C TYR A 135 -5.49 1.15 -8.01
N ALA A 136 -4.15 1.18 -8.10
CA ALA A 136 -3.35 2.30 -7.61
C ALA A 136 -3.66 3.62 -8.35
N GLN A 137 -3.81 3.58 -9.68
CA GLN A 137 -4.26 4.74 -10.46
C GLN A 137 -5.66 5.21 -10.05
N ARG A 138 -6.57 4.28 -9.75
CA ARG A 138 -7.93 4.63 -9.27
C ARG A 138 -7.91 5.33 -7.92
N ILE A 139 -7.00 4.96 -7.01
CA ILE A 139 -6.81 5.71 -5.75
C ILE A 139 -6.41 7.17 -6.02
N ILE A 140 -5.48 7.42 -6.95
CA ILE A 140 -5.09 8.79 -7.33
C ILE A 140 -6.31 9.55 -7.85
N ALA A 141 -7.09 8.95 -8.77
CA ALA A 141 -8.28 9.58 -9.30
C ALA A 141 -9.33 9.90 -8.21
N LEU A 142 -9.51 9.02 -7.23
CA LEU A 142 -10.42 9.26 -6.09
C LEU A 142 -9.95 10.41 -5.20
N VAL A 143 -8.65 10.57 -5.02
CA VAL A 143 -8.06 11.71 -4.29
C VAL A 143 -8.25 13.01 -5.08
N GLU A 144 -7.97 13.00 -6.39
CA GLU A 144 -8.19 14.17 -7.27
C GLU A 144 -9.65 14.62 -7.30
N LEU A 145 -10.59 13.67 -7.20
CA LEU A 145 -12.03 13.92 -7.10
C LEU A 145 -12.49 14.34 -5.70
N GLY A 146 -11.58 14.47 -4.72
CA GLY A 146 -11.89 14.83 -3.34
C GLY A 146 -12.69 13.76 -2.57
N LYS A 147 -12.71 12.51 -3.07
CA LYS A 147 -13.36 11.37 -2.38
C LYS A 147 -12.47 10.77 -1.30
N LEU A 148 -11.16 10.99 -1.39
CA LEU A 148 -10.15 10.57 -0.43
C LEU A 148 -9.20 11.72 -0.14
N GLU A 149 -8.65 11.74 1.08
CA GLU A 149 -7.45 12.51 1.40
C GLU A 149 -6.23 11.58 1.36
N SER A 150 -5.06 12.12 1.04
CA SER A 150 -3.82 11.33 0.92
C SER A 150 -2.65 11.96 1.66
N GLN A 151 -1.72 11.12 2.12
CA GLN A 151 -0.39 11.52 2.54
C GLN A 151 0.68 10.53 2.03
N GLY A 152 1.90 11.03 1.80
CA GLY A 152 2.96 10.27 1.14
C GLY A 152 2.86 10.29 -0.39
N ASN A 153 3.59 9.39 -1.06
CA ASN A 153 3.65 9.33 -2.52
C ASN A 153 2.70 8.24 -3.07
N LEU A 154 1.57 8.63 -3.64
CA LEU A 154 0.55 7.70 -4.16
C LEU A 154 1.01 6.85 -5.34
N HIS A 155 2.12 7.22 -6.01
CA HIS A 155 2.75 6.38 -7.01
C HIS A 155 3.39 5.12 -6.43
N TYR A 156 3.56 5.07 -5.11
CA TYR A 156 4.12 3.94 -4.37
C TYR A 156 3.20 3.58 -3.20
N ILE A 157 2.36 2.56 -3.40
CA ILE A 157 1.21 2.27 -2.54
C ILE A 157 1.61 1.84 -1.11
N ARG A 158 2.86 1.45 -0.91
CA ARG A 158 3.41 1.06 0.40
C ARG A 158 3.96 2.25 1.19
N SER A 159 4.32 3.31 0.48
CA SER A 159 4.85 4.56 1.02
C SER A 159 3.80 5.67 1.07
N SER A 160 2.52 5.31 0.92
CA SER A 160 1.39 6.23 0.97
C SER A 160 0.21 5.70 1.77
N GLU A 161 -0.59 6.64 2.24
CA GLU A 161 -1.78 6.40 3.04
C GLU A 161 -2.94 7.26 2.54
N VAL A 162 -4.15 6.74 2.69
CA VAL A 162 -5.40 7.42 2.36
C VAL A 162 -6.39 7.32 3.51
N ARG A 163 -7.36 8.24 3.52
CA ARG A 163 -8.53 8.18 4.40
C ARG A 163 -9.74 8.81 3.72
N LEU A 164 -10.93 8.49 4.22
CA LEU A 164 -12.14 9.24 3.91
C LEU A 164 -12.01 10.66 4.48
N PRO A 165 -12.47 11.71 3.76
CA PRO A 165 -12.55 13.05 4.29
C PRO A 165 -13.41 13.08 5.56
N ASN A 166 -12.99 13.83 6.57
CA ASN A 166 -13.86 14.07 7.72
C ASN A 166 -15.00 15.01 7.29
N ASP A 167 -16.25 14.67 7.58
CA ASP A 167 -17.48 15.46 7.30
C ASP A 167 -17.54 16.85 8.00
N SER A 168 -16.40 17.41 8.40
CA SER A 168 -16.26 18.72 9.03
C SER A 168 -16.29 19.91 8.05
N LYS A 169 -16.60 19.70 6.76
CA LYS A 169 -16.84 20.80 5.79
C LYS A 169 -18.13 20.62 5.00
N SER A 170 -19.24 20.68 5.72
CA SER A 170 -20.54 21.08 5.14
C SER A 170 -21.33 21.88 6.17
N ALA A 171 -20.78 23.05 6.56
CA ALA A 171 -21.46 24.14 7.26
C ALA A 171 -20.54 25.36 7.34
N ALA A 172 -20.50 26.17 6.29
CA ALA A 172 -20.21 27.62 6.34
C ALA A 172 -20.70 28.26 5.04
#